data_AF-N4V3Y6-F1
#
_entry.id   AF-N4V3Y6-F1
#
_cell.length_a   1.000
_cell.length_b   1.000
_cell.length_c   1.000
_cell.angle_alpha   90.00
_cell.angle_beta   90.00
_cell.angle_gamma   90.00
#
_symmetry.space_group_name_H-M   'P 1'
#
loop_
_entity.id
_entity.type
_entity.pdbx_description
1 polymer ?
#
loop_
_entity_poly.entity_id
_entity_poly.type
_entity_poly.pdbx_seq_one_letter_code
_entity_poly.pdbx_strand_id
1 'polypeptide(L)'
;MALSVKQLNADASFLLTFEPIVPESTPGAPAPRPFRILMDPWITGPSTIFHSVLSTAMHKESPCVCSLQSLPEPDLVIVSQHKSDHCNEATLRQLPASGTRTLILAEPTAAKVIRGWGYFDTHKVHAIPRWEEPSSQGAAAAAAAAAAAAAEKKEKKETVIRVKVPPFTPGGECGEVSVAFIPQRRDFKGLHAAIGITYRPPPTWPKFTHLITPPVTPVEQAEQRQQQQQQQRSSGRDGTAAERANIAEPTPPDTPSARTLSCLPSGNSARPAPADFRTKAVSVIFSPHGISYRCLEKYARSHLVAESALPLTALLHCFDTVSNPWWFGGNISAGMPAGQETAAALGARAWVSTHDGCKNVKGLATKLLRTKRYGRQEVAERVSPPAKGSSRARGNRFERGKKSEGRMAKGTEVLVLGVGEEVAMTREGVWNVEPDARVLAPPGGGEKKRVTGKERVRTLKPIVTARK
;
A
#
# COMPACT_ATOMS: atom_id res chain seq x y z
N MET A 1 -3.02 2.57 -13.78
CA MET A 1 -2.03 2.83 -12.72
C MET A 1 -1.04 1.69 -12.70
N ALA A 2 0.23 2.02 -12.49
CA ALA A 2 1.33 1.08 -12.36
C ALA A 2 1.76 1.01 -10.89
N LEU A 3 2.21 -0.17 -10.48
CA LEU A 3 2.90 -0.44 -9.24
C LEU A 3 4.30 -0.90 -9.60
N SER A 4 5.32 -0.21 -9.11
CA SER A 4 6.69 -0.71 -9.14
C SER A 4 7.09 -1.20 -7.76
N VAL A 5 7.72 -2.38 -7.72
CA VAL A 5 8.23 -3.02 -6.51
C VAL A 5 9.75 -3.14 -6.66
N LYS A 6 10.50 -2.40 -5.84
CA LYS A 6 11.96 -2.44 -5.81
C LYS A 6 12.46 -3.10 -4.53
N GLN A 7 13.32 -4.09 -4.65
CA GLN A 7 13.93 -4.76 -3.50
C GLN A 7 15.18 -4.01 -3.05
N LEU A 8 15.20 -3.53 -1.80
CA LEU A 8 16.28 -2.67 -1.30
C LEU A 8 17.39 -3.45 -0.59
N ASN A 9 17.05 -4.60 0.00
CA ASN A 9 18.00 -5.50 0.63
C ASN A 9 17.63 -6.96 0.34
N ALA A 10 18.48 -7.91 0.76
CA ALA A 10 18.24 -9.34 0.54
C ALA A 10 17.16 -9.95 1.47
N ASP A 11 16.35 -9.11 2.13
CA ASP A 11 15.41 -9.52 3.18
C ASP A 11 13.97 -9.11 2.84
N ALA A 12 13.40 -8.17 3.58
CA ALA A 12 12.00 -7.74 3.44
C ALA A 12 11.84 -6.21 3.22
N SER A 13 12.93 -5.49 2.90
CA SER A 13 12.85 -4.05 2.63
C SER A 13 12.52 -3.78 1.17
N PHE A 14 11.37 -3.14 0.93
CA PHE A 14 10.90 -2.80 -0.42
C PHE A 14 10.51 -1.34 -0.53
N LEU A 15 10.74 -0.75 -1.71
CA LEU A 15 10.12 0.51 -2.10
C LEU A 15 9.00 0.20 -3.09
N LEU A 16 7.77 0.54 -2.70
CA LEU A 16 6.59 0.47 -3.56
C LEU A 16 6.31 1.86 -4.14
N THR A 17 6.22 1.95 -5.45
CA THR A 17 5.90 3.21 -6.16
C THR A 17 4.61 3.04 -6.92
N PHE A 18 3.59 3.83 -6.59
CA PHE A 18 2.30 3.84 -7.25
C PHE A 18 2.22 5.03 -8.20
N GLU A 19 2.11 4.74 -9.49
CA GLU A 19 2.08 5.75 -10.55
C GLU A 19 0.72 5.75 -11.27
N PRO A 20 0.01 6.89 -11.29
CA PRO A 20 -1.16 7.06 -12.11
C PRO A 20 -0.81 6.94 -13.60
N ILE A 21 -1.58 6.15 -14.36
CA ILE A 21 -1.49 6.15 -15.82
C ILE A 21 -2.50 7.18 -16.30
N VAL A 22 -2.02 8.38 -16.63
CA VAL A 22 -2.84 9.48 -17.14
C VAL A 22 -2.59 9.57 -18.65
N PRO A 23 -3.63 9.70 -19.50
CA PRO A 23 -3.45 10.00 -20.92
C PRO A 23 -2.63 11.29 -21.06
N GLU A 24 -1.76 11.35 -22.08
CA GLU A 24 -0.81 12.44 -22.32
C GLU A 24 -1.42 13.83 -22.06
N SER A 25 -0.72 14.59 -21.22
CA SER A 25 -1.19 15.81 -20.57
C SER A 25 -1.70 16.85 -21.56
N THR A 26 -2.82 17.49 -21.22
CA THR A 26 -3.13 18.83 -21.71
C THR A 26 -1.91 19.75 -21.50
N PRO A 27 -1.48 20.54 -22.51
CA PRO A 27 -0.32 21.42 -22.38
C PRO A 27 -0.44 22.32 -21.13
N GLY A 28 0.55 22.26 -20.23
CA GLY A 28 0.64 23.10 -19.03
C GLY A 28 0.25 22.45 -17.69
N ALA A 29 -0.26 21.21 -17.67
CA ALA A 29 -0.51 20.50 -16.41
C ALA A 29 0.78 19.84 -15.86
N PRO A 30 1.09 19.97 -14.55
CA PRO A 30 2.24 19.30 -13.95
C PRO A 30 2.07 17.78 -14.02
N ALA A 31 3.19 17.06 -14.23
CA ALA A 31 3.17 15.61 -14.26
C ALA A 31 2.67 15.03 -12.92
N PRO A 32 1.83 13.98 -12.94
CA PRO A 32 1.30 13.38 -11.73
C PRO A 32 2.44 12.83 -10.86
N ARG A 33 2.49 13.23 -9.59
CA ARG A 33 3.51 12.76 -8.66
C ARG A 33 3.23 11.31 -8.23
N PRO A 34 4.22 10.41 -8.27
CA PRO A 34 4.08 9.07 -7.69
C PRO A 34 3.82 9.11 -6.19
N PHE A 35 3.04 8.15 -5.70
CA PHE A 35 2.87 7.89 -4.27
C PHE A 35 3.82 6.77 -3.85
N ARG A 36 4.65 7.00 -2.83
CA ARG A 36 5.73 6.08 -2.47
C ARG A 36 5.55 5.51 -1.07
N ILE A 37 5.65 4.20 -0.94
CA ILE A 37 5.59 3.48 0.33
C ILE A 37 6.88 2.71 0.54
N LEU A 38 7.58 2.99 1.62
CA LEU A 38 8.78 2.28 2.05
C LEU A 38 8.38 1.21 3.09
N MET A 39 8.60 -0.07 2.76
CA MET A 39 8.25 -1.21 3.59
C MET A 39 9.47 -1.70 4.38
N ASP A 40 9.30 -1.90 5.69
CA ASP A 40 10.27 -2.54 6.60
C ASP A 40 11.74 -2.13 6.34
N PRO A 41 12.08 -0.82 6.40
CA PRO A 41 13.38 -0.37 5.95
C PRO A 41 14.50 -0.82 6.90
N TRP A 42 15.43 -1.62 6.35
CA TRP A 42 16.68 -2.00 7.00
C TRP A 42 17.85 -1.83 6.02
N ILE A 43 18.46 -0.65 6.07
CA ILE A 43 19.52 -0.20 5.15
C ILE A 43 20.88 -0.13 5.86
N THR A 44 20.89 0.24 7.13
CA THR A 44 22.10 0.38 7.93
C THR A 44 21.93 -0.23 9.31
N GLY A 45 23.06 -0.47 9.97
CA GLY A 45 23.08 -0.99 11.33
C GLY A 45 22.91 -2.51 11.39
N PRO A 46 23.38 -3.14 12.49
CA PRO A 46 23.22 -4.57 12.70
C PRO A 46 21.74 -4.93 12.91
N SER A 47 21.32 -6.11 12.47
CA SER A 47 20.10 -6.75 12.98
C SER A 47 20.47 -7.94 13.86
N THR A 48 19.98 -7.90 15.09
CA THR A 48 19.99 -9.04 16.00
C THR A 48 18.72 -9.86 15.75
N ILE A 49 18.80 -10.86 14.88
CA ILE A 49 17.68 -11.77 14.63
C ILE A 49 17.52 -12.70 15.84
N PHE A 50 16.48 -12.42 16.64
CA PHE A 50 15.79 -13.32 17.58
C PHE A 50 16.67 -14.20 18.49
N HIS A 51 16.75 -13.89 19.79
CA HIS A 51 17.46 -14.74 20.76
C HIS A 51 16.60 -15.93 21.23
N SER A 52 17.17 -17.13 21.36
CA SER A 52 17.57 -17.60 22.70
C SER A 52 19.01 -18.12 22.83
N VAL A 53 19.82 -18.24 21.77
CA VAL A 53 21.30 -18.34 21.92
C VAL A 53 22.00 -17.71 20.71
N LEU A 54 22.30 -16.40 20.80
CA LEU A 54 23.21 -15.59 19.99
C LEU A 54 23.33 -15.99 18.51
N SER A 55 22.49 -15.40 17.66
CA SER A 55 22.78 -15.33 16.22
C SER A 55 22.73 -13.88 15.74
N THR A 56 23.91 -13.27 15.60
CA THR A 56 24.06 -12.00 14.88
C THR A 56 24.04 -12.31 13.39
N ALA A 57 22.99 -11.87 12.68
CA ALA A 57 22.96 -11.94 11.23
C ALA A 57 23.43 -10.59 10.68
N MET A 58 24.58 -10.57 10.01
CA MET A 58 24.97 -9.46 9.16
C MET A 58 24.41 -9.69 7.77
N HIS A 59 24.10 -8.60 7.07
CA HIS A 59 23.78 -8.62 5.64
C HIS A 59 24.82 -9.48 4.91
N LYS A 60 24.40 -10.59 4.29
CA LYS A 60 25.27 -11.34 3.38
C LYS A 60 25.53 -10.54 2.10
N GLU A 61 24.53 -9.77 1.70
CA GLU A 61 24.55 -8.83 0.58
C GLU A 61 24.15 -7.45 1.10
N SER A 62 24.99 -6.45 0.85
CA SER A 62 24.72 -5.06 1.23
C SER A 62 23.45 -4.56 0.55
N PRO A 63 22.64 -3.73 1.21
CA PRO A 63 21.51 -3.06 0.57
C PRO A 63 21.96 -2.28 -0.68
N CYS A 64 21.05 -2.12 -1.65
CA CYS A 64 21.36 -1.41 -2.90
C CYS A 64 21.56 0.11 -2.71
N VAL A 65 21.34 0.60 -1.49
CA VAL A 65 21.51 1.99 -1.09
C VAL A 65 22.25 2.07 0.23
N CYS A 66 23.03 3.14 0.44
CA CYS A 66 23.78 3.34 1.69
C CYS A 66 23.00 4.15 2.73
N SER A 67 21.95 4.87 2.32
CA SER A 67 21.15 5.76 3.16
C SER A 67 19.77 5.99 2.55
N LEU A 68 18.75 6.20 3.38
CA LEU A 68 17.41 6.61 2.94
C LEU A 68 17.41 7.94 2.18
N GLN A 69 18.41 8.79 2.39
CA GLN A 69 18.57 10.05 1.66
C GLN A 69 18.85 9.85 0.16
N SER A 70 19.35 8.68 -0.23
CA SER A 70 19.57 8.32 -1.65
C SER A 70 18.29 7.84 -2.35
N LEU A 71 17.21 7.62 -1.60
CA LEU A 71 15.90 7.28 -2.15
C LEU A 71 15.05 8.55 -2.27
N PRO A 72 14.11 8.60 -3.23
CA PRO A 72 13.10 9.64 -3.24
C PRO A 72 12.31 9.61 -1.94
N GLU A 73 12.00 10.78 -1.37
CA GLU A 73 11.29 10.86 -0.08
C GLU A 73 9.96 10.09 -0.14
N PRO A 74 9.72 9.11 0.75
CA PRO A 74 8.49 8.33 0.78
C PRO A 74 7.31 9.17 1.28
N ASP A 75 6.10 8.82 0.86
CA ASP A 75 4.87 9.35 1.46
C ASP A 75 4.54 8.62 2.77
N LEU A 76 4.73 7.30 2.76
CA LEU A 76 4.50 6.43 3.90
C LEU A 76 5.70 5.53 4.14
N VAL A 77 6.00 5.27 5.40
CA VAL A 77 6.86 4.18 5.83
C VAL A 77 5.98 3.20 6.60
N ILE A 78 5.98 1.94 6.20
CA ILE A 78 5.21 0.89 6.86
C ILE A 78 6.15 -0.09 7.54
N VAL A 79 5.95 -0.31 8.84
CA VAL A 79 6.68 -1.31 9.64
C VAL A 79 5.73 -2.43 10.06
N SER A 80 5.92 -3.61 9.48
CA SER A 80 5.03 -4.76 9.60
C SER A 80 5.18 -5.53 10.91
N GLN A 81 6.36 -5.48 11.54
CA GLN A 81 6.64 -6.14 12.82
C GLN A 81 7.76 -5.45 13.61
N HIS A 82 7.80 -5.67 14.93
CA HIS A 82 8.74 -5.02 15.86
C HIS A 82 10.16 -5.62 15.88
N LYS A 83 10.45 -6.63 15.06
CA LYS A 83 11.78 -7.27 15.03
C LYS A 83 12.78 -6.37 14.32
N SER A 84 14.04 -6.38 14.73
CA SER A 84 15.06 -5.41 14.31
C SER A 84 15.46 -5.49 12.83
N ASP A 85 15.18 -6.60 12.16
CA ASP A 85 15.28 -6.82 10.72
C ASP A 85 14.13 -6.18 9.91
N HIS A 86 13.11 -5.64 10.59
CA HIS A 86 11.98 -4.91 9.98
C HIS A 86 11.78 -3.51 10.58
N CYS A 87 11.92 -3.40 11.90
CA CYS A 87 11.85 -2.18 12.70
C CYS A 87 13.26 -1.77 13.13
N ASN A 88 14.04 -1.28 12.17
CA ASN A 88 15.44 -0.92 12.40
C ASN A 88 15.58 0.55 12.81
N GLU A 89 16.00 0.79 14.06
CA GLU A 89 16.15 2.14 14.61
C GLU A 89 17.16 3.01 13.86
N ALA A 90 18.35 2.46 13.56
CA ALA A 90 19.41 3.19 12.88
C ALA A 90 18.98 3.66 11.49
N THR A 91 18.23 2.82 10.78
CA THR A 91 17.68 3.14 9.45
C THR A 91 16.55 4.16 9.56
N LEU A 92 15.58 3.96 10.46
CA LEU A 92 14.43 4.85 10.59
C LEU A 92 14.85 6.27 11.04
N ARG A 93 15.82 6.40 11.95
CA ARG A 93 16.34 7.71 12.41
C ARG A 93 17.05 8.52 11.30
N GLN A 94 17.24 7.97 10.10
CA GLN A 94 17.70 8.75 8.94
C GLN A 94 16.60 9.63 8.35
N LEU A 95 15.33 9.31 8.63
CA LEU A 95 14.19 10.16 8.30
C LEU A 95 14.17 11.36 9.25
N PRO A 96 13.81 12.57 8.80
CA PRO A 96 13.68 13.72 9.69
C PRO A 96 12.70 13.44 10.85
N ALA A 97 12.96 13.98 12.04
CA ALA A 97 12.06 13.81 13.19
C ALA A 97 10.66 14.42 12.98
N SER A 98 10.61 15.56 12.27
CA SER A 98 9.42 16.39 12.05
C SER A 98 9.50 17.15 10.72
N GLY A 99 8.46 17.92 10.38
CA GLY A 99 8.50 18.88 9.26
C GLY A 99 8.41 18.28 7.85
N THR A 100 8.27 16.95 7.73
CA THR A 100 8.11 16.25 6.44
C THR A 100 6.70 15.70 6.29
N ARG A 101 6.26 15.48 5.04
CA ARG A 101 5.00 14.78 4.74
C ARG A 101 5.02 13.28 5.06
N THR A 102 6.20 12.69 5.25
CA THR A 102 6.35 11.26 5.51
C THR A 102 5.66 10.86 6.81
N LEU A 103 4.69 9.93 6.74
CA LEU A 103 4.08 9.30 7.93
C LEU A 103 4.64 7.89 8.14
N ILE A 104 4.78 7.48 9.40
CA ILE A 104 5.18 6.14 9.79
C ILE A 104 3.95 5.39 10.30
N LEU A 105 3.52 4.36 9.58
CA LEU A 105 2.47 3.45 9.99
C LEU A 105 3.10 2.14 10.45
N ALA A 106 2.79 1.67 11.64
CA ALA A 106 3.44 0.48 12.17
C ALA A 106 2.45 -0.46 12.86
N GLU A 107 2.75 -1.76 12.84
CA GLU A 107 2.09 -2.74 13.71
C GLU A 107 2.10 -2.23 15.18
N PRO A 108 1.05 -2.47 15.99
CA PRO A 108 0.92 -1.84 17.30
C PRO A 108 2.14 -1.96 18.24
N THR A 109 2.84 -3.09 18.23
CA THR A 109 4.07 -3.29 19.02
C THR A 109 5.24 -2.52 18.43
N ALA A 110 5.43 -2.57 17.11
CA ALA A 110 6.44 -1.78 16.41
C ALA A 110 6.25 -0.27 16.62
N ALA A 111 5.00 0.22 16.56
CA ALA A 111 4.69 1.62 16.82
C ALA A 111 5.08 2.05 18.24
N LYS A 112 4.88 1.18 19.24
CA LYS A 112 5.33 1.44 20.63
C LYS A 112 6.85 1.52 20.74
N VAL A 113 7.56 0.60 20.07
CA VAL A 113 9.03 0.61 20.02
C VAL A 113 9.54 1.91 19.40
N ILE A 114 9.02 2.28 18.22
CA ILE A 114 9.43 3.49 17.49
C ILE A 114 9.18 4.76 18.32
N ARG A 115 8.02 4.86 19.01
CA ARG A 115 7.73 5.98 19.92
C ARG A 115 8.66 5.99 21.14
N GLY A 116 9.02 4.81 21.64
CA GLY A 116 9.95 4.67 22.77
C GLY A 116 11.36 5.20 22.48
N TRP A 117 11.74 5.34 21.21
CA TRP A 117 13.01 5.97 20.83
C TRP A 117 13.07 7.47 21.12
N GLY A 118 11.92 8.12 21.33
CA GLY A 118 11.84 9.56 21.64
C GLY A 118 12.39 10.46 20.53
N TYR A 119 12.47 9.96 19.29
CA TYR A 119 13.06 10.67 18.17
C TYR A 119 12.03 11.37 17.27
N PHE A 120 10.89 10.73 17.00
CA PHE A 120 9.86 11.26 16.10
C PHE A 120 8.76 12.00 16.85
N ASP A 121 8.17 13.00 16.21
CA ASP A 121 6.99 13.68 16.73
C ASP A 121 5.80 12.73 16.92
N THR A 122 4.97 13.02 17.92
CA THR A 122 3.79 12.20 18.27
C THR A 122 2.84 11.95 17.10
N HIS A 123 2.70 12.92 16.20
CA HIS A 123 1.81 12.86 15.05
C HIS A 123 2.44 12.20 13.81
N LYS A 124 3.71 11.77 13.88
CA LYS A 124 4.39 11.13 12.76
C LYS A 124 4.26 9.61 12.79
N VAL A 125 4.09 9.02 13.98
CA VAL A 125 4.06 7.56 14.17
C VAL A 125 2.68 7.09 14.58
N HIS A 126 1.98 6.38 13.70
CA HIS A 126 0.66 5.82 13.92
C HIS A 126 0.70 4.30 14.02
N ALA A 127 -0.04 3.76 14.99
CA ALA A 127 -0.25 2.33 15.10
C ALA A 127 -1.39 1.94 14.15
N ILE A 128 -1.17 0.97 13.28
CA ILE A 128 -2.21 0.41 12.43
C ILE A 128 -3.11 -0.45 13.32
N PRO A 129 -4.42 -0.15 13.43
CA PRO A 129 -5.32 -0.97 14.22
C PRO A 129 -5.38 -2.37 13.62
N ARG A 130 -5.58 -3.37 14.50
CA ARG A 130 -5.83 -4.74 14.04
C ARG A 130 -7.09 -4.76 13.20
N TRP A 131 -6.99 -5.38 12.04
CA TRP A 131 -8.13 -5.53 11.15
C TRP A 131 -9.15 -6.48 11.79
N GLU A 132 -10.32 -5.93 12.05
CA GLU A 132 -11.49 -6.65 12.52
C GLU A 132 -12.62 -6.39 11.52
N GLU A 133 -13.49 -7.38 11.39
CA GLU A 133 -14.69 -7.24 10.58
C GLU A 133 -15.60 -6.15 11.20
N PRO A 134 -16.13 -5.20 10.43
CA PRO A 134 -17.24 -4.39 10.89
C PRO A 134 -18.37 -5.36 11.20
N SER A 135 -18.76 -5.52 12.47
CA SER A 135 -19.76 -6.51 12.86
C SER A 135 -20.99 -6.44 11.95
N SER A 136 -21.53 -7.58 11.52
CA SER A 136 -22.73 -7.64 10.68
C SER A 136 -23.96 -6.99 11.35
N GLN A 137 -23.99 -6.99 12.69
CA GLN A 137 -24.94 -6.17 13.47
C GLN A 137 -24.70 -4.67 13.28
N GLY A 138 -23.47 -4.21 13.09
CA GLY A 138 -23.13 -2.82 12.78
C GLY A 138 -23.46 -2.39 11.36
N ALA A 139 -23.48 -3.29 10.37
CA ALA A 139 -23.89 -2.97 9.00
C ALA A 139 -25.42 -2.85 8.85
N ALA A 140 -26.17 -3.78 9.45
CA ALA A 140 -27.64 -3.71 9.51
C ALA A 140 -28.12 -2.59 10.44
N ALA A 141 -27.47 -2.41 11.60
CA ALA A 141 -27.75 -1.28 12.48
C ALA A 141 -27.27 0.05 11.90
N ALA A 142 -26.26 0.12 11.02
CA ALA A 142 -25.89 1.38 10.37
C ALA A 142 -26.92 1.83 9.31
N ALA A 143 -27.52 0.88 8.60
CA ALA A 143 -28.66 1.17 7.72
C ALA A 143 -29.90 1.63 8.52
N ALA A 144 -30.13 1.04 9.69
CA ALA A 144 -31.23 1.44 10.59
C ALA A 144 -30.95 2.72 11.41
N ALA A 145 -29.71 2.96 11.83
CA ALA A 145 -29.29 4.13 12.61
C ALA A 145 -29.13 5.39 11.76
N ALA A 146 -28.89 5.24 10.44
CA ALA A 146 -29.00 6.36 9.50
C ALA A 146 -30.43 6.94 9.44
N ALA A 147 -31.44 6.15 9.83
CA ALA A 147 -32.82 6.61 9.96
C ALA A 147 -33.15 7.16 11.37
N ALA A 148 -32.30 6.94 12.37
CA ALA A 148 -32.55 7.32 13.77
C ALA A 148 -31.33 8.02 14.36
N ALA A 149 -31.05 9.24 13.91
CA ALA A 149 -30.00 10.07 14.47
C ALA A 149 -30.50 10.83 15.71
N ALA A 150 -30.22 10.30 16.91
CA ALA A 150 -29.96 11.09 18.12
C ALA A 150 -29.32 10.22 19.22
N ALA A 151 -28.21 10.71 19.78
CA ALA A 151 -27.59 10.30 21.05
C ALA A 151 -26.93 8.91 21.17
N GLU A 152 -25.66 8.82 20.72
CA GLU A 152 -24.48 8.44 21.54
C GLU A 152 -23.27 8.26 20.60
N LYS A 153 -22.21 9.05 20.80
CA LYS A 153 -20.94 8.94 20.05
C LYS A 153 -20.18 7.68 20.47
N LYS A 154 -20.58 6.52 19.94
CA LYS A 154 -19.71 5.35 19.87
C LYS A 154 -18.84 5.52 18.64
N GLU A 155 -17.63 6.05 18.80
CA GLU A 155 -16.65 6.22 17.72
C GLU A 155 -16.56 4.91 16.92
N LYS A 156 -16.89 4.99 15.63
CA LYS A 156 -16.75 3.89 14.68
C LYS A 156 -15.25 3.55 14.62
N LYS A 157 -14.84 2.48 15.30
CA LYS A 157 -13.43 2.05 15.34
C LYS A 157 -13.00 1.66 13.92
N GLU A 158 -12.32 2.57 13.24
CA GLU A 158 -11.83 2.34 11.88
C GLU A 158 -10.75 1.25 11.94
N THR A 159 -10.95 0.15 11.20
CA THR A 159 -10.04 -1.01 11.20
C THR A 159 -8.98 -0.95 10.10
N VAL A 160 -8.96 0.16 9.36
CA VAL A 160 -8.08 0.46 8.23
C VAL A 160 -7.70 1.93 8.33
N ILE A 161 -6.44 2.28 8.07
CA ILE A 161 -6.01 3.68 7.97
C ILE A 161 -6.15 4.15 6.52
N ARG A 162 -6.84 5.27 6.29
CA ARG A 162 -6.97 5.90 4.96
C ARG A 162 -6.13 7.16 4.87
N VAL A 163 -5.20 7.17 3.91
CA VAL A 163 -4.28 8.28 3.64
C VAL A 163 -4.67 8.91 2.30
N LYS A 164 -4.86 10.23 2.29
CA LYS A 164 -5.22 10.96 1.07
C LYS A 164 -4.02 11.07 0.13
N VAL A 165 -4.25 10.79 -1.15
CA VAL A 165 -3.29 11.06 -2.23
C VAL A 165 -3.61 12.43 -2.81
N PRO A 166 -2.67 13.38 -2.88
CA PRO A 166 -2.92 14.73 -3.39
C PRO A 166 -3.52 14.72 -4.81
N PRO A 167 -4.46 15.64 -5.12
CA PRO A 167 -5.06 15.73 -6.44
C PRO A 167 -4.05 16.13 -7.52
N PHE A 168 -4.34 15.84 -8.79
CA PHE A 168 -3.50 16.26 -9.92
C PHE A 168 -3.52 17.76 -10.15
N THR A 169 -4.64 18.41 -9.83
CA THR A 169 -4.83 19.85 -9.99
C THR A 169 -5.19 20.47 -8.64
N PRO A 170 -4.77 21.73 -8.38
CA PRO A 170 -5.26 22.48 -7.21
C PRO A 170 -6.80 22.48 -7.16
N GLY A 171 -7.37 22.16 -6.01
CA GLY A 171 -8.82 22.07 -5.81
C GLY A 171 -9.50 20.80 -6.35
N GLY A 172 -8.74 19.86 -6.94
CA GLY A 172 -9.27 18.56 -7.38
C GLY A 172 -9.58 17.58 -6.24
N GLU A 173 -10.27 16.49 -6.58
CA GLU A 173 -10.53 15.40 -5.63
C GLU A 173 -9.25 14.59 -5.33
N CYS A 174 -9.05 14.23 -4.05
CA CYS A 174 -7.92 13.39 -3.65
C CYS A 174 -8.11 11.94 -4.09
N GLY A 175 -7.00 11.26 -4.39
CA GLY A 175 -6.96 9.80 -4.38
C GLY A 175 -6.86 9.27 -2.95
N GLU A 176 -6.65 7.97 -2.82
CA GLU A 176 -6.61 7.32 -1.52
C GLU A 176 -5.68 6.10 -1.49
N VAL A 177 -4.97 5.95 -0.38
CA VAL A 177 -4.30 4.71 0.03
C VAL A 177 -4.93 4.20 1.30
N SER A 178 -5.33 2.93 1.31
CA SER A 178 -5.80 2.27 2.52
C SER A 178 -4.77 1.25 3.01
N VAL A 179 -4.53 1.20 4.32
CA VAL A 179 -3.56 0.30 4.96
C VAL A 179 -4.23 -0.45 6.11
N ALA A 180 -4.16 -1.77 6.07
CA ALA A 180 -4.74 -2.67 7.07
C ALA A 180 -3.69 -3.61 7.65
N PHE A 181 -3.73 -3.86 8.96
CA PHE A 181 -2.87 -4.85 9.63
C PHE A 181 -3.68 -6.10 9.96
N ILE A 182 -3.37 -7.23 9.33
CA ILE A 182 -4.07 -8.50 9.50
C ILE A 182 -3.19 -9.49 10.26
N PRO A 183 -3.38 -9.65 11.58
CA PRO A 183 -2.58 -10.60 12.37
C PRO A 183 -3.03 -12.04 12.13
N GLN A 184 -2.08 -13.00 12.17
CA GLN A 184 -2.43 -14.41 12.21
C GLN A 184 -3.00 -14.79 13.58
N ARG A 185 -4.05 -15.61 13.56
CA ARG A 185 -4.61 -16.17 14.81
C ARG A 185 -3.60 -17.12 15.45
N ARG A 186 -3.48 -17.03 16.78
CA ARG A 186 -2.60 -17.91 17.60
C ARG A 186 -1.12 -17.79 17.24
N ASP A 187 -0.70 -16.63 16.75
CA ASP A 187 0.71 -16.31 16.56
C ASP A 187 1.27 -15.57 17.79
N PHE A 188 1.77 -16.34 18.75
CA PHE A 188 2.32 -15.80 20.00
C PHE A 188 3.62 -15.02 19.82
N LYS A 189 4.35 -15.24 18.71
CA LYS A 189 5.63 -14.58 18.46
C LYS A 189 5.49 -13.28 17.67
N GLY A 190 4.32 -13.05 17.05
CA GLY A 190 4.07 -11.89 16.20
C GLY A 190 4.97 -11.87 14.96
N LEU A 191 5.19 -13.04 14.35
CA LEU A 191 5.95 -13.20 13.10
C LEU A 191 5.01 -13.28 11.89
N HIS A 192 3.84 -13.87 12.06
CA HIS A 192 2.88 -14.11 11.00
C HIS A 192 1.79 -13.04 11.02
N ALA A 193 1.95 -12.07 10.14
CA ALA A 193 0.93 -11.07 9.86
C ALA A 193 1.02 -10.64 8.40
N ALA A 194 0.02 -9.88 7.95
CA ALA A 194 0.05 -9.23 6.67
C ALA A 194 -0.32 -7.75 6.80
N ILE A 195 0.28 -6.95 5.92
CA ILE A 195 -0.20 -5.61 5.61
C ILE A 195 -0.97 -5.69 4.29
N GLY A 196 -2.25 -5.33 4.34
CA GLY A 196 -3.07 -5.12 3.15
C GLY A 196 -3.03 -3.66 2.73
N ILE A 197 -2.66 -3.39 1.48
CA ILE A 197 -2.58 -2.04 0.91
C ILE A 197 -3.51 -1.98 -0.29
N THR A 198 -4.35 -0.95 -0.36
CA THR A 198 -5.02 -0.58 -1.62
C THR A 198 -4.63 0.84 -2.03
N TYR A 199 -4.51 1.07 -3.33
CA TYR A 199 -4.21 2.38 -3.90
C TYR A 199 -5.23 2.73 -4.98
N ARG A 200 -5.81 3.91 -4.87
CA ARG A 200 -6.66 4.55 -5.88
C ARG A 200 -6.06 5.91 -6.22
N PRO A 201 -5.72 6.18 -7.50
CA PRO A 201 -5.21 7.49 -7.88
C PRO A 201 -6.32 8.55 -7.75
N PRO A 202 -5.94 9.84 -7.65
CA PRO A 202 -6.88 10.93 -7.86
C PRO A 202 -7.62 10.77 -9.20
N PRO A 203 -8.89 11.16 -9.32
CA PRO A 203 -9.58 11.15 -10.59
C PRO A 203 -8.95 12.17 -11.55
N THR A 204 -8.79 11.79 -12.81
CA THR A 204 -8.20 12.63 -13.86
C THR A 204 -9.14 13.70 -14.40
N TRP A 205 -10.45 13.57 -14.15
CA TRP A 205 -11.46 14.58 -14.46
C TRP A 205 -12.33 14.82 -13.23
N PRO A 206 -12.73 16.07 -12.96
CA PRO A 206 -13.77 16.33 -11.97
C PRO A 206 -15.02 15.56 -12.38
N LYS A 207 -15.50 14.69 -11.48
CA LYS A 207 -16.86 14.15 -11.59
C LYS A 207 -17.78 15.32 -11.24
N PHE A 208 -18.24 16.07 -12.24
CA PHE A 208 -19.27 17.07 -12.02
C PHE A 208 -20.60 16.39 -11.68
N THR A 209 -20.73 15.84 -10.47
CA THR A 209 -22.00 15.29 -9.97
C THR A 209 -22.91 16.38 -9.39
N HIS A 210 -22.39 17.60 -9.19
CA HIS A 210 -23.11 18.68 -8.48
C HIS A 210 -23.56 19.85 -9.37
N LEU A 211 -23.37 19.81 -10.69
CA LEU A 211 -23.81 20.89 -11.59
C LEU A 211 -25.05 20.57 -12.42
N ILE A 212 -25.73 19.44 -12.16
CA ILE A 212 -27.00 19.11 -12.80
C ILE A 212 -28.11 19.16 -11.74
N THR A 213 -28.23 20.29 -11.06
CA THR A 213 -29.56 20.76 -10.65
C THR A 213 -29.92 21.80 -11.70
N PRO A 214 -30.99 21.61 -12.52
CA PRO A 214 -31.45 22.69 -13.37
C PRO A 214 -31.70 23.92 -12.48
N PRO A 215 -31.34 25.14 -12.91
CA PRO A 215 -31.68 26.33 -12.16
C PRO A 215 -33.21 26.32 -11.97
N VAL A 216 -33.65 26.47 -10.72
CA VAL A 216 -35.07 26.63 -10.40
C VAL A 216 -35.56 27.81 -11.24
N THR A 217 -36.51 27.53 -12.12
CA THR A 217 -37.14 28.52 -12.99
C THR A 217 -37.72 29.64 -12.11
N PRO A 218 -37.61 30.94 -12.46
CA PRO A 218 -37.98 32.06 -11.57
C PRO A 218 -39.47 32.17 -11.19
N VAL A 219 -40.30 31.19 -11.54
CA VAL A 219 -41.76 31.25 -11.39
C VAL A 219 -42.21 30.84 -9.98
N GLU A 220 -41.48 29.95 -9.29
CA GLU A 220 -41.89 29.47 -7.96
C GLU A 220 -41.63 30.47 -6.80
N GLN A 221 -40.77 31.49 -7.02
CA GLN A 221 -40.54 32.53 -6.01
C GLN A 221 -41.70 33.55 -5.92
N ALA A 222 -42.52 33.67 -6.97
CA ALA A 222 -43.66 34.58 -6.97
C ALA A 222 -44.84 34.03 -6.14
N GLU A 223 -45.06 32.72 -6.15
CA GLU A 223 -46.17 32.09 -5.43
C GLU A 223 -45.91 31.98 -3.92
N GLN A 224 -44.65 31.75 -3.49
CA GLN A 224 -44.31 31.72 -2.06
C GLN A 224 -44.39 33.10 -1.39
N ARG A 225 -44.12 34.20 -2.11
CA ARG A 225 -44.26 35.56 -1.57
C ARG A 225 -45.72 36.00 -1.40
N GLN A 226 -46.64 35.48 -2.20
CA GLN A 226 -48.07 35.81 -2.07
C GLN A 226 -48.73 35.07 -0.89
N GLN A 227 -48.29 33.85 -0.54
CA GLN A 227 -48.85 33.11 0.59
C GLN A 227 -48.41 33.66 1.96
N GLN A 228 -47.21 34.26 2.09
CA GLN A 228 -46.79 34.89 3.35
C GLN A 228 -47.46 36.24 3.62
N GLN A 229 -47.91 36.97 2.59
CA GLN A 229 -48.63 38.24 2.80
C GLN A 229 -50.11 38.06 3.19
N GLN A 230 -50.69 36.86 3.02
CA GLN A 230 -52.06 36.58 3.44
C GLN A 230 -52.20 36.09 4.89
N GLN A 231 -51.11 35.73 5.57
CA GLN A 231 -51.16 35.29 6.98
C GLN A 231 -50.87 36.38 8.02
N GLN A 232 -50.60 37.63 7.62
CA GLN A 232 -50.35 38.76 8.53
C GLN A 232 -51.47 39.82 8.56
N ARG A 233 -52.70 39.46 8.18
CA ARG A 233 -53.89 40.33 8.37
C ARG A 233 -54.96 39.67 9.23
N SER A 234 -54.63 39.30 10.46
CA SER A 234 -55.64 39.09 11.51
C SER A 234 -55.05 39.11 12.91
N SER A 235 -54.77 40.31 13.42
CA SER A 235 -54.94 40.64 14.85
C SER A 235 -54.73 42.15 15.03
N GLY A 236 -55.84 42.88 15.06
CA GLY A 236 -55.83 44.28 15.46
C GLY A 236 -55.99 44.45 16.98
N ARG A 237 -55.75 45.70 17.40
CA ARG A 237 -56.00 46.34 18.70
C ARG A 237 -55.02 45.99 19.83
N ASP A 238 -54.51 46.92 20.64
CA ASP A 238 -54.78 48.35 20.90
C ASP A 238 -53.51 48.98 21.49
N GLY A 239 -53.41 50.33 21.52
CA GLY A 239 -52.65 51.02 22.55
C GLY A 239 -51.51 51.95 22.09
N THR A 240 -51.88 53.21 21.85
CA THR A 240 -51.26 54.45 22.35
C THR A 240 -49.73 54.61 22.47
N ALA A 241 -49.29 55.77 21.96
CA ALA A 241 -48.32 56.72 22.51
C ALA A 241 -46.90 56.79 21.92
N ALA A 242 -46.62 58.01 21.42
CA ALA A 242 -45.41 58.79 21.59
C ALA A 242 -44.09 58.31 20.95
N GLU A 243 -43.80 58.98 19.84
CA GLU A 243 -42.49 59.48 19.43
C GLU A 243 -41.48 59.74 20.57
N ARG A 244 -40.28 59.15 20.44
CA ARG A 244 -39.02 59.81 20.78
C ARG A 244 -37.84 59.11 20.10
N ALA A 245 -37.07 59.92 19.36
CA ALA A 245 -35.78 59.58 18.81
C ALA A 245 -34.75 59.29 19.91
N ASN A 246 -33.87 58.32 19.68
CA ASN A 246 -32.49 58.38 20.17
C ASN A 246 -31.55 57.61 19.23
N ILE A 247 -30.47 58.30 18.92
CA ILE A 247 -29.35 57.91 18.07
C ILE A 247 -28.49 56.90 18.84
N ALA A 248 -28.08 55.81 18.19
CA ALA A 248 -27.01 54.94 18.64
C ALA A 248 -26.15 54.50 17.45
N GLU A 249 -24.83 54.51 17.65
CA GLU A 249 -23.73 54.27 16.71
C GLU A 249 -23.74 52.87 16.05
N PRO A 250 -23.10 52.71 14.87
CA PRO A 250 -23.05 51.44 14.16
C PRO A 250 -22.07 50.45 14.81
N THR A 251 -22.62 49.36 15.34
CA THR A 251 -21.87 48.14 15.70
C THR A 251 -21.25 47.51 14.44
N PRO A 252 -20.01 46.99 14.48
CA PRO A 252 -19.33 46.41 13.30
C PRO A 252 -20.00 45.11 12.81
N PRO A 253 -19.86 44.76 11.52
CA PRO A 253 -20.47 43.57 10.95
C PRO A 253 -19.88 42.28 11.51
N ASP A 254 -20.77 41.34 11.83
CA ASP A 254 -20.47 40.01 12.31
C ASP A 254 -19.52 39.25 11.38
N THR A 255 -18.48 38.67 11.98
CA THR A 255 -17.56 37.74 11.35
C THR A 255 -18.27 36.39 11.13
N PRO A 256 -18.38 35.84 9.91
CA PRO A 256 -18.89 34.48 9.75
C PRO A 256 -17.80 33.47 10.14
N SER A 257 -17.97 32.92 11.34
CA SER A 257 -17.26 31.76 11.85
C SER A 257 -17.41 30.54 10.92
N ALA A 258 -16.30 29.83 10.77
CA ALA A 258 -16.16 28.61 9.98
C ALA A 258 -17.25 27.59 10.31
N ARG A 259 -18.16 27.35 9.36
CA ARG A 259 -19.02 26.18 9.36
C ARG A 259 -18.59 25.23 8.24
N THR A 260 -17.92 24.18 8.69
CA THR A 260 -17.72 22.89 8.01
C THR A 260 -18.94 22.48 7.20
N LEU A 261 -18.79 22.46 5.87
CA LEU A 261 -19.75 21.83 4.97
C LEU A 261 -19.46 20.32 4.95
N SER A 262 -20.20 19.58 5.76
CA SER A 262 -20.39 18.14 5.60
C SER A 262 -21.45 17.91 4.52
N CYS A 263 -21.03 17.62 3.29
CA CYS A 263 -21.92 17.10 2.25
C CYS A 263 -22.00 15.57 2.37
N LEU A 264 -23.14 15.07 2.85
CA LEU A 264 -23.52 13.66 2.76
C LEU A 264 -24.13 13.39 1.38
N PRO A 265 -23.76 12.34 0.65
CA PRO A 265 -24.52 11.92 -0.53
C PRO A 265 -25.77 11.15 -0.09
N SER A 266 -26.94 11.69 -0.41
CA SER A 266 -28.23 11.02 -0.27
C SER A 266 -28.32 9.83 -1.24
N GLY A 267 -28.69 8.67 -0.71
CA GLY A 267 -28.81 7.43 -1.47
C GLY A 267 -30.00 7.46 -2.41
N ASN A 268 -29.73 7.43 -3.70
CA ASN A 268 -30.67 6.91 -4.69
C ASN A 268 -30.03 5.74 -5.43
N SER A 269 -30.77 4.64 -5.46
CA SER A 269 -30.49 3.43 -6.22
C SER A 269 -30.25 3.77 -7.70
N ALA A 270 -28.98 3.86 -8.08
CA ALA A 270 -28.57 4.00 -9.47
C ALA A 270 -27.92 2.69 -9.92
N ARG A 271 -28.58 2.03 -10.87
CA ARG A 271 -28.08 0.92 -11.67
C ARG A 271 -26.59 1.12 -12.00
N PRO A 272 -25.71 0.10 -11.84
CA PRO A 272 -24.28 0.29 -12.02
C PRO A 272 -24.00 0.76 -13.45
N ALA A 273 -23.48 1.98 -13.57
CA ALA A 273 -22.88 2.46 -14.80
C ALA A 273 -21.81 1.44 -15.25
N PRO A 274 -21.59 1.25 -16.57
CA PRO A 274 -20.59 0.30 -17.05
C PRO A 274 -19.25 0.61 -16.36
N ALA A 275 -18.68 -0.41 -15.71
CA ALA A 275 -17.53 -0.27 -14.83
C ALA A 275 -16.41 0.45 -15.55
N ASP A 276 -16.22 1.74 -15.23
CA ASP A 276 -15.10 2.48 -15.74
C ASP A 276 -13.83 1.79 -15.25
N PHE A 277 -13.09 1.19 -16.18
CA PHE A 277 -11.86 0.47 -15.94
C PHE A 277 -10.81 1.34 -15.21
N ARG A 278 -11.06 2.64 -15.02
CA ARG A 278 -10.20 3.58 -14.30
C ARG A 278 -10.48 3.68 -12.79
N THR A 279 -11.49 2.96 -12.27
CA THR A 279 -11.96 3.07 -10.87
C THR A 279 -11.51 1.94 -9.92
N LYS A 280 -11.02 0.82 -10.46
CA LYS A 280 -10.54 -0.32 -9.65
C LYS A 280 -9.23 0.04 -8.96
N ALA A 281 -9.01 -0.40 -7.72
CA ALA A 281 -7.79 -0.14 -6.95
C ALA A 281 -6.66 -1.14 -7.28
N VAL A 282 -5.39 -0.70 -7.14
CA VAL A 282 -4.24 -1.64 -7.04
C VAL A 282 -4.26 -2.19 -5.63
N SER A 283 -3.91 -3.46 -5.48
CA SER A 283 -3.85 -4.15 -4.18
C SER A 283 -2.55 -4.89 -3.97
N VAL A 284 -1.96 -4.72 -2.79
CA VAL A 284 -0.75 -5.42 -2.36
C VAL A 284 -1.05 -6.10 -1.03
N ILE A 285 -0.65 -7.37 -0.91
CA ILE A 285 -0.55 -8.05 0.38
C ILE A 285 0.93 -8.29 0.64
N PHE A 286 1.44 -7.72 1.73
CA PHE A 286 2.81 -7.90 2.18
C PHE A 286 2.83 -8.74 3.45
N SER A 287 3.46 -9.91 3.40
CA SER A 287 3.58 -10.85 4.52
C SER A 287 4.95 -11.53 4.48
N PRO A 288 5.99 -10.91 5.07
CA PRO A 288 7.37 -11.32 4.85
C PRO A 288 7.69 -12.72 5.40
N HIS A 289 7.04 -13.13 6.49
CA HIS A 289 7.13 -14.48 7.07
C HIS A 289 5.94 -15.38 6.72
N GLY A 290 5.06 -14.88 5.86
CA GLY A 290 3.87 -15.56 5.40
C GLY A 290 2.73 -15.62 6.41
N ILE A 291 1.52 -15.78 5.87
CA ILE A 291 0.26 -15.85 6.60
C ILE A 291 -0.66 -16.88 5.93
N SER A 292 -1.47 -17.58 6.72
CA SER A 292 -2.51 -18.45 6.16
C SER A 292 -3.63 -17.63 5.51
N TYR A 293 -4.10 -18.08 4.33
CA TYR A 293 -5.24 -17.47 3.64
C TYR A 293 -6.48 -17.38 4.53
N ARG A 294 -6.70 -18.35 5.43
CA ARG A 294 -7.81 -18.32 6.39
C ARG A 294 -7.88 -17.03 7.22
N CYS A 295 -6.74 -16.41 7.52
CA CYS A 295 -6.70 -15.13 8.25
C CYS A 295 -6.97 -13.93 7.32
N LEU A 296 -6.65 -14.05 6.04
CA LEU A 296 -6.90 -13.03 5.01
C LEU A 296 -8.32 -13.10 4.42
N GLU A 297 -8.97 -14.25 4.48
CA GLU A 297 -10.22 -14.56 3.79
C GLU A 297 -11.32 -13.51 4.05
N LYS A 298 -11.50 -13.12 5.31
CA LYS A 298 -12.48 -12.11 5.69
C LYS A 298 -12.11 -10.72 5.17
N TYR A 299 -10.83 -10.33 5.27
CA TYR A 299 -10.34 -9.06 4.72
C TYR A 299 -10.54 -9.00 3.20
N ALA A 300 -10.28 -10.11 2.52
CA ALA A 300 -10.47 -10.22 1.08
C ALA A 300 -11.93 -10.08 0.67
N ARG A 301 -12.84 -10.81 1.33
CA ARG A 301 -14.28 -10.81 0.99
C ARG A 301 -15.02 -9.52 1.36
N SER A 302 -14.46 -8.72 2.26
CA SER A 302 -15.03 -7.44 2.67
C SER A 302 -14.28 -6.28 2.04
N HIS A 303 -13.12 -5.92 2.60
CA HIS A 303 -12.36 -4.73 2.22
C HIS A 303 -11.87 -4.77 0.78
N LEU A 304 -11.20 -5.84 0.33
CA LEU A 304 -10.68 -5.88 -1.04
C LEU A 304 -11.79 -5.90 -2.10
N VAL A 305 -12.93 -6.53 -1.80
CA VAL A 305 -14.13 -6.47 -2.67
C VAL A 305 -14.71 -5.05 -2.70
N ALA A 306 -14.91 -4.42 -1.53
CA ALA A 306 -15.46 -3.07 -1.42
C ALA A 306 -14.59 -2.02 -2.14
N GLU A 307 -13.27 -2.17 -2.06
CA GLU A 307 -12.32 -1.30 -2.75
C GLU A 307 -12.15 -1.63 -4.24
N SER A 308 -12.87 -2.63 -4.77
CA SER A 308 -12.71 -3.14 -6.15
C SER A 308 -11.25 -3.49 -6.47
N ALA A 309 -10.59 -4.12 -5.51
CA ALA A 309 -9.15 -4.37 -5.48
C ALA A 309 -8.80 -5.84 -5.72
N LEU A 310 -9.73 -6.64 -6.25
CA LEU A 310 -9.50 -8.00 -6.73
C LEU A 310 -9.63 -8.05 -8.27
N PRO A 311 -8.87 -8.91 -8.97
CA PRO A 311 -7.83 -9.83 -8.48
C PRO A 311 -6.64 -9.10 -7.82
N LEU A 312 -5.94 -9.77 -6.89
CA LEU A 312 -4.82 -9.18 -6.17
C LEU A 312 -3.70 -8.78 -7.15
N THR A 313 -3.19 -7.55 -7.06
CA THR A 313 -2.14 -7.09 -7.97
C THR A 313 -0.79 -7.72 -7.62
N ALA A 314 -0.37 -7.65 -6.36
CA ALA A 314 0.89 -8.24 -5.90
C ALA A 314 0.73 -8.95 -4.55
N LEU A 315 1.24 -10.18 -4.48
CA LEU A 315 1.49 -10.90 -3.23
C LEU A 315 3.00 -10.85 -2.96
N LEU A 316 3.41 -10.19 -1.88
CA LEU A 316 4.79 -10.19 -1.39
C LEU A 316 4.83 -11.16 -0.20
N HIS A 317 5.30 -12.38 -0.43
CA HIS A 317 5.22 -13.48 0.53
C HIS A 317 6.40 -14.45 0.35
N CYS A 318 6.95 -14.98 1.44
CA CYS A 318 8.09 -15.89 1.39
C CYS A 318 7.77 -17.22 0.69
N PHE A 319 8.77 -17.79 0.05
CA PHE A 319 8.75 -19.11 -0.56
C PHE A 319 9.25 -20.16 0.43
N ASP A 320 10.28 -19.85 1.20
CA ASP A 320 10.95 -20.80 2.08
C ASP A 320 10.11 -21.06 3.34
N THR A 321 10.00 -22.34 3.71
CA THR A 321 9.44 -22.71 5.01
C THR A 321 10.57 -22.85 6.01
N VAL A 322 10.45 -22.15 7.13
CA VAL A 322 11.43 -22.16 8.21
C VAL A 322 10.71 -22.48 9.50
N SER A 323 11.18 -23.47 10.24
CA SER A 323 10.59 -23.84 11.53
C SER A 323 11.62 -24.33 12.53
N ASN A 324 11.31 -24.11 13.80
CA ASN A 324 11.93 -24.75 14.94
C ASN A 324 11.01 -25.83 15.51
N PRO A 325 11.52 -26.72 16.38
CA PRO A 325 10.66 -27.57 17.21
C PRO A 325 9.59 -26.73 17.93
N TRP A 326 8.40 -27.29 18.14
CA TRP A 326 7.25 -26.53 18.66
C TRP A 326 7.52 -25.92 20.04
N TRP A 327 8.25 -26.61 20.92
CA TRP A 327 8.71 -26.10 22.22
C TRP A 327 9.82 -25.04 22.11
N PHE A 328 10.46 -24.90 20.95
CA PHE A 328 11.45 -23.85 20.64
C PHE A 328 10.87 -22.81 19.67
N GLY A 329 9.54 -22.75 19.64
CA GLY A 329 8.75 -21.71 19.05
C GLY A 329 8.37 -21.92 17.59
N GLY A 330 8.38 -23.16 17.11
CA GLY A 330 7.54 -23.61 16.01
C GLY A 330 7.78 -22.93 14.67
N ASN A 331 6.70 -22.66 13.95
CA ASN A 331 6.74 -22.06 12.61
C ASN A 331 7.35 -20.64 12.68
N ILE A 332 8.32 -20.37 11.80
CA ILE A 332 8.97 -19.07 11.66
C ILE A 332 8.56 -18.43 10.33
N SER A 333 8.57 -19.22 9.24
CA SER A 333 8.13 -18.79 7.92
C SER A 333 7.18 -19.82 7.32
N ALA A 334 5.97 -19.38 6.98
CA ALA A 334 4.91 -20.26 6.45
C ALA A 334 5.19 -20.73 5.02
N GLY A 335 5.98 -19.97 4.27
CA GLY A 335 6.53 -20.32 2.96
C GLY A 335 5.49 -20.58 1.88
N MET A 336 5.95 -21.27 0.83
CA MET A 336 5.21 -21.48 -0.39
C MET A 336 3.86 -22.20 -0.22
N PRO A 337 3.67 -23.19 0.67
CA PRO A 337 2.35 -23.81 0.85
C PRO A 337 1.24 -22.80 1.20
N ALA A 338 1.50 -21.87 2.12
CA ALA A 338 0.55 -20.82 2.50
C ALA A 338 0.41 -19.75 1.42
N GLY A 339 1.52 -19.39 0.77
CA GLY A 339 1.53 -18.42 -0.31
C GLY A 339 0.79 -18.92 -1.56
N GLN A 340 0.88 -20.21 -1.89
CA GLN A 340 0.20 -20.84 -3.02
C GLN A 340 -1.32 -20.79 -2.83
N GLU A 341 -1.79 -21.17 -1.65
CA GLU A 341 -3.21 -21.08 -1.28
C GLU A 341 -3.70 -19.62 -1.42
N THR A 342 -2.93 -18.67 -0.86
CA THR A 342 -3.26 -17.25 -0.90
C THR A 342 -3.28 -16.69 -2.31
N ALA A 343 -2.27 -17.00 -3.12
CA ALA A 343 -2.17 -16.55 -4.51
C ALA A 343 -3.33 -17.06 -5.35
N ALA A 344 -3.66 -18.35 -5.23
CA ALA A 344 -4.78 -18.96 -5.93
C ALA A 344 -6.13 -18.34 -5.49
N ALA A 345 -6.37 -18.23 -4.18
CA ALA A 345 -7.64 -17.76 -3.64
C ALA A 345 -7.91 -16.27 -3.92
N LEU A 346 -6.86 -15.46 -4.06
CA LEU A 346 -6.97 -14.03 -4.37
C LEU A 346 -6.80 -13.70 -5.86
N GLY A 347 -6.50 -14.72 -6.68
CA GLY A 347 -6.20 -14.55 -8.10
C GLY A 347 -4.99 -13.66 -8.35
N ALA A 348 -3.96 -13.77 -7.50
CA ALA A 348 -2.78 -12.90 -7.53
C ALA A 348 -2.14 -12.83 -8.91
N ARG A 349 -1.86 -11.62 -9.39
CA ARG A 349 -1.24 -11.39 -10.69
C ARG A 349 0.27 -11.62 -10.63
N ALA A 350 0.91 -11.10 -9.59
CA ALA A 350 2.31 -11.34 -9.30
C ALA A 350 2.48 -11.90 -7.89
N TRP A 351 3.42 -12.82 -7.73
CA TRP A 351 3.93 -13.26 -6.44
C TRP A 351 5.44 -13.01 -6.38
N VAL A 352 5.82 -12.01 -5.58
CA VAL A 352 7.21 -11.63 -5.31
C VAL A 352 7.66 -12.30 -4.01
N SER A 353 8.77 -13.03 -4.08
CA SER A 353 9.44 -13.64 -2.93
C SER A 353 9.91 -12.58 -1.91
N THR A 354 9.84 -12.90 -0.63
CA THR A 354 10.31 -12.04 0.48
C THR A 354 11.09 -12.88 1.47
N HIS A 355 12.16 -12.36 2.07
CA HIS A 355 12.88 -13.04 3.16
C HIS A 355 13.44 -14.45 2.76
N ASP A 356 13.57 -14.76 1.47
CA ASP A 356 14.12 -16.04 0.98
C ASP A 356 15.64 -15.98 0.70
N GLY A 357 16.28 -14.86 1.02
CA GLY A 357 17.72 -14.67 0.88
C GLY A 357 18.54 -15.60 1.77
N CYS A 358 19.71 -16.03 1.30
CA CYS A 358 20.61 -16.87 2.09
C CYS A 358 21.19 -16.10 3.30
N LYS A 359 20.70 -16.39 4.51
CA LYS A 359 21.27 -15.84 5.76
C LYS A 359 22.34 -16.77 6.34
N ASN A 360 23.49 -16.23 6.72
CA ASN A 360 24.48 -16.95 7.54
C ASN A 360 24.04 -16.89 9.00
N VAL A 361 23.32 -17.91 9.46
CA VAL A 361 22.82 -17.98 10.85
C VAL A 361 23.82 -18.81 11.67
N LYS A 362 24.48 -18.21 12.67
CA LYS A 362 25.43 -18.89 13.58
C LYS A 362 24.83 -18.92 14.98
N GLY A 363 24.83 -20.05 15.66
CA GLY A 363 24.37 -20.15 17.05
C GLY A 363 23.96 -21.57 17.43
N LEU A 364 23.81 -21.86 18.73
CA LEU A 364 23.39 -23.20 19.17
C LEU A 364 21.98 -23.56 18.68
N ALA A 365 21.11 -22.55 18.57
CA ALA A 365 19.73 -22.66 18.11
C ALA A 365 19.61 -23.01 16.61
N THR A 366 20.61 -22.70 15.78
CA THR A 366 20.54 -22.93 14.33
C THR A 366 20.66 -24.40 13.96
N LYS A 367 21.22 -25.23 14.85
CA LYS A 367 21.31 -26.69 14.66
C LYS A 367 19.96 -27.40 14.60
N LEU A 368 18.91 -26.79 15.16
CA LEU A 368 17.56 -27.36 15.20
C LEU A 368 16.61 -26.73 14.17
N LEU A 369 17.10 -25.75 13.40
CA LEU A 369 16.32 -25.06 12.40
C LEU A 369 16.08 -25.97 11.19
N ARG A 370 14.82 -26.24 10.88
CA ARG A 370 14.43 -26.93 9.64
C ARG A 370 14.05 -25.89 8.60
N THR A 371 14.83 -25.84 7.53
CA THR A 371 14.56 -24.97 6.37
C THR A 371 14.31 -25.84 5.16
N LYS A 372 13.18 -25.64 4.49
CA LYS A 372 12.93 -26.20 3.17
C LYS A 372 12.82 -25.04 2.19
N ARG A 373 13.71 -25.06 1.20
CA ARG A 373 13.82 -24.01 0.20
C ARG A 373 13.02 -24.35 -1.04
N TYR A 374 12.46 -23.33 -1.68
CA TYR A 374 11.66 -23.49 -2.89
C TYR A 374 12.20 -22.57 -3.99
N GLY A 375 12.61 -23.16 -5.11
CA GLY A 375 13.09 -22.39 -6.26
C GLY A 375 11.93 -21.76 -7.05
N ARG A 376 12.19 -20.65 -7.73
CA ARG A 376 11.20 -19.95 -8.58
C ARG A 376 10.43 -20.89 -9.51
N GLN A 377 11.12 -21.81 -10.19
CA GLN A 377 10.50 -22.76 -11.11
C GLN A 377 9.53 -23.70 -10.40
N GLU A 378 9.93 -24.26 -9.26
CA GLU A 378 9.06 -25.12 -8.44
C GLU A 378 7.80 -24.37 -8.00
N VAL A 379 7.94 -23.11 -7.56
CA VAL A 379 6.80 -22.28 -7.16
C VAL A 379 5.89 -21.97 -8.36
N ALA A 380 6.48 -21.61 -9.50
CA ALA A 380 5.75 -21.31 -10.74
C ALA A 380 4.92 -22.49 -11.23
N GLU A 381 5.46 -23.71 -11.20
CA GLU A 381 4.74 -24.93 -11.57
C GLU A 381 3.50 -25.19 -10.71
N ARG A 382 3.52 -24.77 -9.43
CA ARG A 382 2.40 -24.98 -8.51
C ARG A 382 1.26 -23.98 -8.67
N VAL A 383 1.57 -22.75 -9.06
CA VAL A 383 0.56 -21.69 -9.25
C VAL A 383 0.11 -21.55 -10.71
N SER A 384 0.92 -22.05 -11.64
CA SER A 384 0.65 -22.04 -13.08
C SER A 384 1.04 -23.40 -13.69
N PRO A 385 0.35 -24.50 -13.34
CA PRO A 385 0.68 -25.82 -13.85
C PRO A 385 0.52 -25.84 -15.39
N PRO A 386 1.43 -26.49 -16.13
CA PRO A 386 1.27 -26.64 -17.57
C PRO A 386 -0.04 -27.36 -17.85
N ALA A 387 -0.81 -26.87 -18.83
CA ALA A 387 -2.04 -27.49 -19.26
C ALA A 387 -1.75 -28.96 -19.61
N LYS A 388 -2.29 -29.90 -18.83
CA LYS A 388 -2.12 -31.34 -19.07
C LYS A 388 -2.79 -31.71 -20.41
N GLY A 389 -1.98 -31.85 -21.45
CA GLY A 389 -2.21 -32.68 -22.64
C GLY A 389 -3.42 -32.35 -23.51
N SER A 390 -3.23 -31.58 -24.59
CA SER A 390 -3.77 -32.06 -25.86
C SER A 390 -2.92 -33.26 -26.26
N SER A 391 -3.48 -34.46 -26.13
CA SER A 391 -2.89 -35.66 -26.71
C SER A 391 -2.54 -35.41 -28.18
N ARG A 392 -1.39 -35.92 -28.60
CA ARG A 392 -0.96 -35.96 -30.00
C ARG A 392 -2.01 -36.71 -30.82
N ALA A 393 -2.97 -35.99 -31.40
CA ALA A 393 -3.76 -36.47 -32.51
C ALA A 393 -3.05 -36.04 -33.80
N ARG A 394 -2.33 -37.00 -34.38
CA ARG A 394 -1.76 -36.90 -35.73
C ARG A 394 -2.94 -37.07 -36.70
N GLY A 395 -3.38 -36.00 -37.37
CA GLY A 395 -4.47 -36.07 -38.35
C GLY A 395 -4.76 -34.73 -39.02
N ASN A 396 -4.45 -34.64 -40.31
CA ASN A 396 -4.58 -33.51 -41.23
C ASN A 396 -5.87 -32.65 -41.15
N ARG A 397 -5.68 -31.36 -41.48
CA ARG A 397 -6.37 -30.58 -42.54
C ARG A 397 -6.96 -29.26 -42.05
N PHE A 398 -6.44 -28.20 -42.65
CA PHE A 398 -6.97 -26.84 -42.81
C PHE A 398 -8.41 -26.59 -42.33
N GLU A 399 -8.56 -25.71 -41.34
CA GLU A 399 -9.60 -24.69 -41.38
C GLU A 399 -9.14 -23.42 -40.65
N ARG A 400 -9.13 -22.32 -41.40
CA ARG A 400 -8.74 -20.98 -40.96
C ARG A 400 -9.95 -20.34 -40.27
N GLY A 401 -10.23 -20.76 -39.03
CA GLY A 401 -11.22 -20.12 -38.16
C GLY A 401 -10.60 -18.95 -37.40
N LYS A 402 -11.21 -17.75 -37.53
CA LYS A 402 -10.92 -16.57 -36.69
C LYS A 402 -10.95 -16.98 -35.21
N LYS A 403 -9.79 -17.04 -34.55
CA LYS A 403 -9.72 -17.06 -33.09
C LYS A 403 -10.23 -15.71 -32.60
N SER A 404 -11.41 -15.72 -32.00
CA SER A 404 -11.74 -14.69 -31.02
C SER A 404 -10.67 -14.77 -29.92
N GLU A 405 -9.91 -13.71 -29.73
CA GLU A 405 -9.03 -13.55 -28.58
C GLU A 405 -9.86 -13.44 -27.30
N GLY A 406 -10.39 -14.57 -26.84
CA GLY A 406 -10.76 -14.73 -25.45
C GLY A 406 -9.49 -14.62 -24.62
N ARG A 407 -9.27 -13.45 -24.01
CA ARG A 407 -8.16 -13.13 -23.12
C ARG A 407 -8.07 -14.20 -22.01
N MET A 408 -7.29 -15.26 -22.22
CA MET A 408 -7.01 -16.27 -21.21
C MET A 408 -6.52 -15.55 -19.96
N ALA A 409 -7.12 -15.86 -18.81
CA ALA A 409 -6.66 -15.34 -17.52
C ALA A 409 -5.21 -15.78 -17.35
N LYS A 410 -4.26 -14.86 -17.49
CA LYS A 410 -2.85 -15.11 -17.22
C LYS A 410 -2.73 -15.61 -15.77
N GLY A 411 -2.04 -16.73 -15.57
CA GLY A 411 -1.76 -17.30 -14.24
C GLY A 411 -0.90 -16.36 -13.39
N THR A 412 -0.67 -16.72 -12.13
CA THR A 412 0.19 -15.94 -11.23
C THR A 412 1.63 -16.00 -11.72
N GLU A 413 2.24 -14.83 -11.92
CA GLU A 413 3.63 -14.71 -12.29
C GLU A 413 4.53 -14.71 -11.04
N VAL A 414 5.50 -15.62 -11.00
CA VAL A 414 6.38 -15.81 -9.85
C VAL A 414 7.71 -15.11 -10.09
N LEU A 415 8.07 -14.22 -9.14
CA LEU A 415 9.21 -13.33 -9.22
C LEU A 415 10.12 -13.50 -8.00
N VAL A 416 11.42 -13.52 -8.25
CA VAL A 416 12.48 -13.44 -7.22
C VAL A 416 13.34 -12.26 -7.65
N LEU A 417 13.32 -11.19 -6.87
CA LEU A 417 14.09 -9.98 -7.16
C LEU A 417 15.44 -10.06 -6.44
N GLY A 418 16.50 -9.72 -7.15
CA GLY A 418 17.80 -9.43 -6.57
C GLY A 418 17.82 -8.09 -5.85
N VAL A 419 18.86 -7.86 -5.03
CA VAL A 419 19.05 -6.56 -4.37
C VAL A 419 19.25 -5.45 -5.41
N GLY A 420 18.37 -4.45 -5.36
CA GLY A 420 18.34 -3.34 -6.31
C GLY A 420 17.48 -3.57 -7.55
N GLU A 421 17.02 -4.80 -7.78
CA GLU A 421 16.10 -5.10 -8.87
C GLU A 421 14.70 -4.53 -8.60
N GLU A 422 14.03 -4.17 -9.69
CA GLU A 422 12.72 -3.55 -9.68
C GLU A 422 11.84 -4.18 -10.75
N VAL A 423 10.58 -4.37 -10.42
CA VAL A 423 9.56 -4.87 -11.35
C VAL A 423 8.37 -3.93 -11.37
N ALA A 424 7.92 -3.55 -12.56
CA ALA A 424 6.70 -2.79 -12.76
C ALA A 424 5.55 -3.73 -13.12
N MET A 425 4.36 -3.44 -12.60
CA MET A 425 3.17 -4.22 -12.87
C MET A 425 1.91 -3.36 -12.84
N THR A 426 0.87 -3.86 -13.44
CA THR A 426 -0.48 -3.30 -13.39
C THR A 426 -1.42 -4.38 -12.88
N ARG A 427 -2.71 -4.06 -12.68
CA ARG A 427 -3.72 -5.08 -12.36
C ARG A 427 -3.88 -6.13 -13.48
N GLU A 428 -3.41 -5.82 -14.69
CA GLU A 428 -3.42 -6.73 -15.83
C GLU A 428 -2.28 -7.76 -15.77
N GLY A 429 -1.24 -7.51 -14.96
CA GLY A 429 -0.07 -8.38 -14.83
C GLY A 429 1.24 -7.59 -14.79
N VAL A 430 2.35 -8.33 -14.74
CA VAL A 430 3.70 -7.77 -14.78
C VAL A 430 3.97 -7.14 -16.15
N TRP A 431 4.63 -5.99 -16.13
CA TRP A 431 5.12 -5.32 -17.32
C TRP A 431 6.60 -5.65 -17.47
N ASN A 432 6.94 -6.47 -18.46
CA ASN A 432 8.34 -6.73 -18.79
C ASN A 432 8.92 -5.44 -19.39
N VAL A 433 9.82 -4.80 -18.65
CA VAL A 433 10.76 -3.85 -19.26
C VAL A 433 11.80 -4.72 -19.94
N GLU A 434 11.76 -4.80 -21.27
CA GLU A 434 12.83 -5.43 -22.05
C GLU A 434 14.18 -4.84 -21.58
N PRO A 435 15.17 -5.68 -21.23
CA PRO A 435 16.44 -5.22 -20.65
C PRO A 435 17.28 -4.31 -21.56
N ASP A 436 16.86 -4.12 -22.81
CA ASP A 436 17.58 -3.35 -23.83
C ASP A 436 17.15 -1.88 -23.97
N ALA A 437 16.20 -1.38 -23.17
CA ALA A 437 15.91 0.05 -23.10
C ALA A 437 16.93 0.80 -22.21
N ARG A 438 18.23 0.58 -22.42
CA ARG A 438 19.27 1.46 -21.89
C ARG A 438 19.44 2.63 -22.85
N VAL A 439 19.12 3.81 -22.33
CA VAL A 439 19.70 5.13 -22.62
C VAL A 439 20.71 5.13 -23.77
N LEU A 440 20.33 5.78 -24.87
CA LEU A 440 21.22 6.19 -25.95
C LEU A 440 22.51 6.78 -25.34
N ALA A 441 23.63 6.12 -25.59
CA ALA A 441 24.94 6.69 -25.31
C ALA A 441 25.11 7.99 -26.11
N PRO A 442 25.69 9.06 -25.52
CA PRO A 442 25.98 10.26 -26.28
C PRO A 442 27.05 9.97 -27.36
N PRO A 443 27.00 10.66 -28.51
CA PRO A 443 27.96 10.43 -29.58
C PRO A 443 29.29 11.08 -29.20
N GLY A 444 30.38 10.30 -29.20
CA GLY A 444 31.69 10.84 -28.91
C GLY A 444 32.78 9.80 -29.11
N GLY A 445 33.37 9.78 -30.30
CA GLY A 445 34.48 8.90 -30.66
C GLY A 445 35.76 9.18 -29.88
N GLY A 446 36.62 8.17 -29.83
CA GLY A 446 37.95 8.29 -29.24
C GLY A 446 38.60 6.92 -29.03
N GLU A 447 39.14 6.35 -30.11
CA GLU A 447 40.11 5.25 -30.02
C GLU A 447 41.20 5.57 -28.98
N LYS A 448 41.43 4.67 -28.02
CA LYS A 448 42.74 4.58 -27.36
C LYS A 448 43.22 3.13 -27.27
N LYS A 449 44.33 2.95 -27.97
CA LYS A 449 45.16 1.76 -28.15
C LYS A 449 45.44 0.98 -26.87
N ARG A 450 45.36 -0.34 -27.03
CA ARG A 450 45.98 -1.38 -26.18
C ARG A 450 47.49 -1.08 -26.05
N VAL A 451 47.96 -0.92 -24.81
CA VAL A 451 49.39 -1.03 -24.49
C VAL A 451 49.58 -2.22 -23.57
N THR A 452 50.20 -3.25 -24.10
CA THR A 452 50.71 -4.42 -23.38
C THR A 452 52.05 -4.07 -22.75
N GLY A 453 52.16 -4.19 -21.43
CA GLY A 453 53.43 -4.09 -20.70
C GLY A 453 53.51 -5.15 -19.61
N LYS A 454 54.35 -6.17 -19.83
CA LYS A 454 54.86 -7.08 -18.79
C LYS A 454 55.91 -6.32 -17.96
N GLU A 455 55.90 -6.42 -16.63
CA GLU A 455 57.07 -6.86 -15.87
C GLU A 455 56.85 -7.05 -14.34
N ARG A 456 57.37 -8.19 -13.87
CA ARG A 456 58.09 -8.51 -12.62
C ARG A 456 57.51 -8.16 -11.24
N VAL A 457 56.99 -9.20 -10.61
CA VAL A 457 57.40 -9.78 -9.31
C VAL A 457 58.25 -8.89 -8.39
N ARG A 458 57.71 -8.59 -7.20
CA ARG A 458 58.45 -8.66 -5.91
C ARG A 458 57.50 -8.94 -4.75
N THR A 459 57.58 -10.17 -4.26
CA THR A 459 57.07 -10.68 -2.98
C THR A 459 57.69 -9.95 -1.79
N LEU A 460 56.87 -9.44 -0.88
CA LEU A 460 57.27 -9.13 0.49
C LEU A 460 56.27 -9.77 1.48
N LYS A 461 56.82 -10.54 2.42
CA LYS A 461 56.16 -11.34 3.46
C LYS A 461 55.80 -10.47 4.70
N PRO A 462 54.89 -10.94 5.58
CA PRO A 462 54.29 -10.13 6.63
C PRO A 462 55.18 -10.03 7.88
N ILE A 463 55.17 -8.86 8.52
CA ILE A 463 55.80 -8.63 9.83
C ILE A 463 54.78 -8.96 10.92
N VAL A 464 55.12 -9.96 11.72
CA VAL A 464 54.54 -10.30 13.01
C VAL A 464 55.25 -9.46 14.07
N THR A 465 54.49 -8.75 14.91
CA THR A 465 55.00 -8.26 16.20
C THR A 465 54.01 -8.62 17.29
N ALA A 466 54.48 -9.47 18.20
CA ALA A 466 53.82 -9.83 19.45
C ALA A 466 54.65 -9.30 20.63
N ARG A 467 53.94 -9.11 21.76
CA ARG A 467 54.38 -8.81 23.14
C ARG A 467 54.62 -7.32 23.43
N LYS A 468 54.07 -6.75 24.49
CA LYS A 468 53.96 -7.25 25.88
C LYS A 468 52.54 -7.21 26.45
#